data_AF-A0A7R9MVB6-F1
#
_entry.id   AF-A0A7R9MVB6-F1
#
_cell.length_a   1.000
_cell.length_b   1.000
_cell.length_c   1.000
_cell.angle_alpha   90.00
_cell.angle_beta   90.00
_cell.angle_gamma   90.00
#
_symmetry.space_group_name_H-M   'P 1'
#
loop_
_entity.id
_entity.type
_entity.pdbx_description
1 polymer ?
#
loop_
_entity_poly.entity_id
_entity_poly.type
_entity_poly.pdbx_seq_one_letter_code
_entity_poly.pdbx_strand_id
1 'polypeptide(L)'
;MPGAERLVRHLHRHGIPIAIATSSKKHTFDMKTKDLKDVFKLFHHILICSDDPEITRGKPDPQSYQVCVARFDLKPKSMSNVLVF
;
A
#
# COMPACT_ATOMS: atom_id res chain seq x y z
N MET A 1 -9.10 11.96 2.48
CA MET A 1 -10.43 11.49 2.95
C MET A 1 -10.51 11.66 4.46
N PRO A 2 -11.63 12.18 5.00
CA PRO A 2 -11.83 12.23 6.44
C PRO A 2 -11.68 10.83 7.07
N GLY A 3 -10.96 10.73 8.19
CA GLY A 3 -10.78 9.48 8.93
C GLY A 3 -9.64 8.55 8.45
N ALA A 4 -9.12 8.71 7.23
CA ALA A 4 -8.06 7.84 6.71
C ALA A 4 -6.78 7.89 7.56
N GLU A 5 -6.32 9.09 7.92
CA GLU A 5 -5.14 9.25 8.78
C GLU A 5 -5.36 8.63 10.18
N ARG A 6 -6.56 8.82 10.76
CA ARG A 6 -6.92 8.23 12.05
C ARG A 6 -6.80 6.70 12.00
N LEU A 7 -7.27 6.08 10.92
CA LEU A 7 -7.18 4.63 10.70
C LEU A 7 -5.73 4.17 10.55
N VAL A 8 -4.94 4.79 9.66
CA VAL A 8 -3.52 4.46 9.45
C VAL A 8 -2.74 4.52 10.78
N ARG A 9 -2.90 5.60 11.54
CA ARG A 9 -2.25 5.76 12.84
C ARG A 9 -2.73 4.72 13.86
N HIS A 10 -4.02 4.37 13.86
CA HIS A 10 -4.55 3.35 14.75
C HIS A 10 -3.95 1.98 14.44
N LEU A 11 -3.93 1.56 13.16
CA LEU A 11 -3.37 0.28 12.73
C LEU A 11 -1.88 0.18 13.06
N HIS A 12 -1.11 1.22 12.72
CA HIS A 12 0.31 1.30 13.03
C HIS A 12 0.59 1.19 14.54
N ARG A 13 -0.17 1.92 15.39
CA ARG A 13 -0.03 1.83 16.85
C ARG A 13 -0.32 0.44 17.42
N HIS A 14 -1.16 -0.35 16.76
CA HIS A 14 -1.47 -1.73 17.17
C HIS A 14 -0.57 -2.77 16.49
N GLY A 15 0.48 -2.34 15.77
CA GLY A 15 1.42 -3.24 15.11
C GLY A 15 0.81 -4.01 13.93
N ILE A 16 -0.30 -3.54 13.36
CA ILE A 16 -0.90 -4.15 12.17
C ILE A 16 -0.14 -3.64 10.94
N PRO A 17 0.54 -4.52 10.17
CA PRO A 17 1.27 -4.11 8.99
C PRO A 17 0.34 -3.53 7.91
N ILE A 18 0.71 -2.38 7.36
CA ILE A 18 -0.05 -1.68 6.32
C ILE A 18 0.87 -1.26 5.18
N ALA A 19 0.38 -1.33 3.95
CA ALA A 19 1.11 -0.93 2.74
C ALA A 19 0.16 -0.26 1.74
N ILE A 20 0.72 0.38 0.71
CA ILE A 20 -0.03 1.01 -0.37
C ILE A 20 0.30 0.34 -1.70
N ALA A 21 -0.72 -0.01 -2.48
CA ALA A 21 -0.59 -0.40 -3.88
C ALA A 21 -1.28 0.62 -4.79
N THR A 22 -0.50 1.49 -5.44
CA THR A 22 -1.00 2.60 -6.26
C THR A 22 -0.70 2.39 -7.74
N SER A 23 -1.68 2.64 -8.61
CA SER A 23 -1.49 2.67 -10.07
C SER A 23 -1.07 4.04 -10.58
N SER A 24 -0.89 5.03 -9.70
CA SER A 24 -0.33 6.34 -10.09
C SER A 24 1.15 6.19 -10.38
N LYS A 25 1.65 6.92 -11.39
CA LYS A 25 3.10 7.08 -11.64
C LYS A 25 3.79 7.70 -10.43
N LYS A 26 5.06 7.37 -10.21
CA LYS A 26 5.87 7.90 -9.10
C LYS A 26 5.79 9.42 -8.95
N HIS A 27 5.99 10.18 -10.03
CA HIS A 27 5.92 11.65 -9.98
C HIS A 27 4.56 12.17 -9.47
N THR A 28 3.46 11.59 -9.95
CA THR A 28 2.11 11.96 -9.52
C THR A 28 1.85 11.55 -8.07
N PHE A 29 2.37 10.39 -7.65
CA PHE A 29 2.31 9.97 -6.26
C PHE A 29 3.04 10.96 -5.35
N ASP A 30 4.30 11.29 -5.65
CA ASP A 30 5.11 12.21 -4.86
C ASP A 30 4.45 13.59 -4.73
N MET A 31 3.86 14.09 -5.82
CA MET A 31 3.12 15.35 -5.81
C MET A 31 1.87 15.30 -4.91
N LYS A 32 1.13 14.19 -4.93
CA LYS A 32 -0.09 14.00 -4.13
C LYS A 32 0.21 13.79 -2.64
N THR A 33 1.40 13.28 -2.30
CA THR A 33 1.76 12.90 -0.92
C THR A 33 2.75 13.85 -0.25
N LYS A 34 3.25 14.87 -0.97
CA LYS A 34 4.26 15.81 -0.49
C LYS A 34 3.97 16.44 0.88
N ASP A 35 2.70 16.74 1.17
CA ASP A 35 2.25 17.40 2.40
C ASP A 35 1.78 16.41 3.47
N LEU A 36 1.82 15.10 3.17
CA LEU A 36 1.33 14.01 4.03
C LEU A 36 2.43 13.02 4.44
N LYS A 37 3.70 13.42 4.29
CA LYS A 37 4.87 12.55 4.49
C LYS A 37 4.83 11.79 5.80
N ASP A 38 4.38 12.41 6.89
CA ASP A 38 4.35 11.77 8.21
C ASP A 38 3.32 10.65 8.33
N VAL A 39 2.24 10.70 7.55
CA VAL A 39 1.27 9.61 7.45
C VAL A 39 1.83 8.50 6.56
N PHE A 40 2.43 8.86 5.42
CA PHE A 40 2.97 7.88 4.46
C PHE A 40 4.19 7.12 4.98
N LYS A 41 4.96 7.69 5.92
CA LYS A 41 6.04 7.00 6.65
C LYS A 41 5.56 5.84 7.54
N LEU A 42 4.26 5.77 7.86
CA LEU A 42 3.70 4.71 8.71
C LEU A 42 3.40 3.42 7.94
N PHE A 43 3.46 3.46 6.61
CA PHE A 43 3.30 2.27 5.78
C PHE A 43 4.63 1.54 5.69
N HIS A 44 4.59 0.21 5.79
CA HIS A 44 5.75 -0.66 5.64
C HIS A 44 6.45 -0.41 4.30
N HIS A 45 5.67 -0.33 3.22
CA HIS A 45 6.18 -0.01 1.90
C HIS A 45 5.06 0.60 1.04
N ILE A 46 5.47 1.24 -0.04
CA ILE A 46 4.60 1.79 -1.07
C ILE A 46 5.00 1.14 -2.39
N LEU A 47 4.06 0.42 -3.00
CA LEU A 47 4.19 -0.21 -4.30
C LEU A 47 3.62 0.70 -5.39
N ILE A 48 4.51 1.27 -6.20
CA ILE A 48 4.16 2.03 -7.40
C ILE A 48 3.93 1.03 -8.54
N CYS A 49 2.69 0.59 -8.71
CA CYS A 49 2.35 -0.53 -9.58
C CYS A 49 2.60 -0.24 -11.07
N SER A 50 2.54 1.02 -11.49
CA SER A 50 2.82 1.41 -12.88
C SER A 50 4.30 1.28 -13.27
N ASP A 51 5.18 1.24 -12.27
CA ASP A 51 6.62 1.28 -12.42
C ASP A 51 7.27 -0.04 -11.96
N ASP A 52 6.47 -0.99 -11.46
CA ASP A 52 6.96 -2.28 -10.94
C ASP A 52 6.96 -3.35 -12.06
N PRO A 53 8.13 -3.93 -12.40
CA PRO A 53 8.26 -4.88 -13.50
C PRO A 53 7.57 -6.23 -13.24
N GLU A 54 7.25 -6.56 -11.99
CA GLU A 54 6.53 -7.78 -11.63
C GLU A 54 5.02 -7.65 -11.92
N ILE A 55 4.53 -6.44 -12.24
CA ILE A 55 3.13 -6.17 -12.55
C ILE A 55 2.97 -5.96 -14.05
N THR A 56 2.39 -6.95 -14.72
CA THR A 56 2.12 -6.94 -16.15
C THR A 56 0.64 -6.73 -16.46
N ARG A 57 -0.25 -6.98 -15.48
CA ARG A 57 -1.69 -6.81 -15.57
C ARG A 57 -2.14 -5.79 -14.54
N GLY A 58 -2.68 -4.67 -15.03
CA GLY A 58 -3.27 -3.63 -14.20
C GLY A 58 -4.58 -4.08 -13.55
N LYS A 59 -5.06 -3.30 -12.57
CA LYS A 59 -6.38 -3.49 -11.97
C LYS A 59 -7.47 -3.51 -13.08
N PRO A 60 -8.51 -4.36 -12.97
CA PRO A 60 -8.95 -5.09 -11.77
C PRO A 60 -8.23 -6.42 -11.50
N ASP A 61 -7.20 -6.79 -12.27
CA ASP A 61 -6.39 -7.97 -11.99
C ASP A 61 -5.78 -7.92 -10.57
N PRO A 62 -5.76 -9.04 -9.82
CA PRO A 62 -5.29 -9.05 -8.44
C PRO A 62 -3.76 -8.98 -8.30
N GLN A 63 -2.99 -9.03 -9.39
CA GLN A 63 -1.52 -9.06 -9.36
C GLN A 63 -0.92 -7.94 -8.51
N SER A 64 -1.48 -6.73 -8.57
CA SER A 64 -1.01 -5.61 -7.72
C SER A 64 -1.13 -5.89 -6.22
N TYR A 65 -2.20 -6.57 -5.78
CA TYR A 65 -2.37 -6.96 -4.37
C TYR A 65 -1.43 -8.11 -3.99
N GLN A 66 -1.24 -9.08 -4.89
CA GLN A 66 -0.35 -10.23 -4.66
C GLN A 66 1.11 -9.79 -4.51
N VAL A 67 1.59 -8.93 -5.41
CA VAL A 67 2.95 -8.36 -5.35
C VAL A 67 3.12 -7.51 -4.09
N CYS A 68 2.13 -6.69 -3.73
CA CYS A 68 2.15 -5.91 -2.49
C CYS A 68 2.28 -6.80 -1.25
N VAL A 69 1.48 -7.86 -1.16
CA VAL A 69 1.57 -8.83 -0.05
C VAL A 69 2.92 -9.54 -0.01
N ALA A 70 3.49 -9.87 -1.17
CA ALA A 70 4.79 -10.54 -1.26
C ALA A 70 5.97 -9.70 -0.76
N ARG A 71 5.82 -8.37 -0.70
CA ARG A 71 6.85 -7.40 -0.24
C ARG A 71 6.91 -7.23 1.29
N PHE A 72 5.97 -7.80 2.04
CA PHE A 72 6.07 -7.85 3.50
C PHE A 72 7.06 -8.93 3.95
N ASP A 73 7.81 -8.66 5.02
CA ASP A 73 8.73 -9.63 5.63
C ASP A 73 7.98 -10.86 6.17
N LEU A 74 6.87 -10.60 6.88
CA LEU A 74 5.96 -11.62 7.40
C LEU A 74 4.72 -11.70 6.52
N LYS A 75 4.66 -12.76 5.72
CA LYS A 75 3.54 -12.99 4.79
C LYS A 75 2.33 -13.54 5.55
N PRO A 76 1.10 -13.11 5.20
CA PRO A 76 -0.11 -13.69 5.74
C PRO A 76 -0.23 -15.16 5.30
N LYS A 77 -0.93 -15.98 6.09
CA LYS A 77 -1.18 -17.40 5.75
C LYS A 77 -2.04 -17.56 4.49
N SER A 78 -2.91 -16.58 4.23
CA SER A 78 -3.84 -16.57 3.09
C SER A 78 -4.21 -15.13 2.74
N MET A 79 -4.56 -14.89 1.47
CA MET A 79 -5.13 -13.60 1.04
C MET A 79 -6.45 -13.27 1.75
N SER A 80 -7.17 -14.26 2.28
CA SER A 80 -8.35 -14.03 3.12
C SER A 80 -8.04 -13.32 4.46
N ASN A 81 -6.77 -13.30 4.88
CA ASN A 81 -6.31 -12.55 6.04
C ASN A 81 -5.84 -11.12 5.69
N VAL A 82 -5.99 -10.71 4.42
CA VAL A 82 -5.60 -9.38 3.94
C VAL A 82 -6.85 -8.55 3.74
N LEU A 83 -6.91 -7.41 4.43
CA LEU A 83 -7.99 -6.44 4.27
C LEU A 83 -7.55 -5.39 3.23
N VAL A 84 -8.38 -5.16 2.22
CA VAL A 84 -8.19 -4.13 1.17
C VAL A 84 -9.37 -3.16 1.23
N PHE A 85 -9.10 -1.86 1.30
CA PHE A 85 -10.09 -0.77 1.33
C PHE A 85 -9.54 0.51 0.72
#